data_AF-Q6IU11-F1
#
_entry.id   AF-Q6IU11-F1
#
_cell.length_a   1.000
_cell.length_b   1.000
_cell.length_c   1.000
_cell.angle_alpha   90.00
_cell.angle_beta   90.00
_cell.angle_gamma   90.00
#
_symmetry.space_group_name_H-M   'P 1'
#
loop_
_entity.id
_entity.type
_entity.pdbx_description
1 polymer ?
#
loop_
_entity_poly.entity_id
_entity_poly.type
_entity_poly.pdbx_seq_one_letter_code
_entity_poly.pdbx_strand_id
1 'polypeptide(L)'
;GLWMNCVVQSTGQMQCKVYDSLLALPQDLQAARALIVVAILLAAFGLLVALVGAQCTNCVQDDTAKAKITIVAGVLFLLAALLTLVPVSWSANTIIRDFYNPL
;
A
#
# COMPACT_ATOMS: atom_id res chain seq x y z
N GLY A 1 7.43 -7.71 10.42
CA GLY A 1 6.58 -7.27 9.29
C GLY A 1 6.02 -5.87 9.54
N LEU A 2 5.15 -5.37 8.65
CA LEU A 2 4.61 -4.01 8.74
C LEU A 2 3.70 -3.81 9.97
N TRP A 3 2.84 -4.79 10.29
CA TRP A 3 1.84 -4.70 11.37
C TRP A 3 2.07 -5.63 12.57
N MET A 4 2.93 -6.64 12.40
CA MET A 4 3.29 -7.59 13.46
C MET A 4 4.75 -8.01 13.33
N ASN A 5 5.33 -8.46 14.44
CA ASN A 5 6.63 -9.11 14.48
C ASN A 5 6.45 -10.58 14.86
N CYS A 6 7.18 -11.47 14.20
CA CYS A 6 7.18 -12.89 14.51
C CYS A 6 8.60 -13.35 14.77
N VAL A 7 8.80 -14.08 15.86
CA VAL A 7 10.09 -14.64 16.26
C VAL A 7 9.93 -16.13 16.49
N VAL A 8 10.93 -16.91 16.07
CA VAL A 8 11.02 -18.34 16.37
C VAL A 8 12.01 -18.52 17.52
N GLN A 9 11.56 -19.14 18.61
CA GLN A 9 12.43 -19.46 19.75
C GLN A 9 13.10 -20.82 19.56
N SER A 10 14.25 -21.04 20.20
CA SER A 10 15.02 -22.29 20.12
C SER A 10 14.24 -23.53 20.57
N THR A 11 13.16 -23.37 21.32
CA THR A 11 12.20 -24.43 21.69
C THR A 11 11.28 -24.86 20.52
N GLY A 12 11.43 -24.26 19.34
CA GLY A 12 10.62 -24.52 18.15
C GLY A 12 9.28 -23.78 18.13
N GLN A 13 8.99 -22.95 19.14
CA GLN A 13 7.75 -22.19 19.20
C GLN A 13 7.86 -20.91 18.36
N MET A 14 6.88 -20.70 17.46
CA MET A 14 6.70 -19.44 16.73
C MET A 14 5.76 -18.54 17.53
N GLN A 15 6.24 -17.37 17.91
CA GLN A 15 5.42 -16.35 18.59
C GLN A 15 5.32 -15.11 17.71
N CYS A 16 4.09 -14.72 17.38
CA CYS A 16 3.79 -13.49 16.67
C CYS A 16 3.12 -12.50 17.62
N LYS A 17 3.65 -11.28 17.67
CA LYS A 17 3.11 -10.18 18.46
C LYS A 17 2.79 -8.98 17.56
N VAL A 18 1.57 -8.48 17.66
CA VAL A 18 1.15 -7.23 17.03
C VAL A 18 1.80 -6.08 17.79
N TYR A 19 2.19 -5.02 17.08
CA TYR A 19 2.78 -3.85 17.74
C TYR A 19 1.70 -3.11 18.56
N ASP A 20 1.85 -3.09 19.88
CA ASP A 20 0.88 -2.50 20.82
C ASP A 20 0.85 -0.96 20.78
N SER A 21 1.89 -0.30 20.22
CA SER A 21 1.98 1.17 20.22
C SER A 21 2.73 1.69 18.98
N LEU A 22 2.21 2.76 18.39
CA LEU A 22 2.80 3.44 17.23
C LEU A 22 4.13 4.14 17.59
N LEU A 23 4.32 4.52 18.85
CA LEU A 23 5.47 5.29 19.32
C LEU A 23 6.77 4.47 19.48
N ALA A 24 6.67 3.14 19.51
CA ALA A 24 7.82 2.24 19.64
C ALA A 24 8.31 1.71 18.27
N LEU A 25 7.73 2.19 17.17
CA LEU A 25 8.02 1.72 15.82
C LEU A 25 9.00 2.69 15.13
N PRO A 26 10.02 2.20 14.39
CA PRO A 26 10.93 3.08 13.64
C PRO A 26 10.13 3.96 12.65
N GLN A 27 10.54 5.22 12.52
CA GLN A 27 9.83 6.24 11.73
C GLN A 27 9.59 5.80 10.28
N ASP A 28 10.54 5.08 9.67
CA ASP A 28 10.39 4.51 8.33
C ASP A 28 9.19 3.57 8.20
N LEU A 29 8.96 2.73 9.22
CA LEU A 29 7.86 1.77 9.22
C LEU A 29 6.51 2.47 9.46
N GLN A 30 6.49 3.56 10.23
CA GLN A 30 5.29 4.37 10.43
C GLN A 30 4.91 5.12 9.15
N ALA A 31 5.88 5.71 8.44
CA ALA A 31 5.66 6.33 7.14
C ALA A 31 5.18 5.29 6.11
N ALA A 32 5.79 4.10 6.09
CA ALA A 32 5.37 3.01 5.22
C ALA A 32 3.93 2.56 5.48
N ARG A 33 3.49 2.48 6.74
CA ARG A 33 2.08 2.18 7.08
C ARG A 33 1.14 3.22 6.50
N ALA A 34 1.42 4.50 6.70
CA ALA A 34 0.58 5.58 6.19
C ALA A 34 0.47 5.54 4.66
N LEU A 35 1.60 5.39 3.96
CA LEU A 35 1.64 5.32 2.50
C LEU A 35 0.85 4.12 1.95
N ILE A 36 1.02 2.93 2.55
CA ILE A 36 0.29 1.73 2.13
C ILE A 36 -1.21 1.87 2.38
N VAL A 37 -1.63 2.42 3.52
CA VAL A 37 -3.06 2.64 3.82
C VAL A 37 -3.68 3.63 2.83
N VAL A 38 -3.01 4.76 2.57
CA VAL A 38 -3.48 5.75 1.58
C VAL A 38 -3.55 5.14 0.18
N ALA A 39 -2.56 4.34 -0.22
CA ALA A 39 -2.56 3.66 -1.51
C ALA A 39 -3.72 2.67 -1.64
N ILE A 40 -4.03 1.91 -0.59
CA ILE A 40 -5.18 0.98 -0.56
C ILE A 40 -6.50 1.75 -0.72
N LEU A 41 -6.66 2.88 -0.01
CA LEU A 41 -7.85 3.71 -0.13
C LEU A 41 -8.00 4.31 -1.54
N LEU A 42 -6.91 4.80 -2.12
CA LEU A 42 -6.89 5.30 -3.51
C LEU A 42 -7.21 4.20 -4.52
N ALA A 43 -6.65 2.99 -4.36
CA ALA A 43 -6.95 1.86 -5.23
C ALA A 43 -8.41 1.40 -5.09
N ALA A 44 -8.95 1.37 -3.87
CA ALA A 44 -10.35 1.04 -3.63
C ALA A 44 -11.29 2.08 -4.26
N PHE A 45 -10.97 3.37 -4.11
CA PHE A 45 -11.72 4.44 -4.76
C PHE A 45 -11.61 4.36 -6.29
N GLY A 46 -10.41 4.14 -6.82
CA GLY A 46 -10.17 3.92 -8.25
C GLY A 46 -10.97 2.74 -8.80
N LEU A 47 -11.11 1.65 -8.02
CA LEU A 47 -11.94 0.50 -8.38
C LEU A 47 -13.42 0.86 -8.46
N LEU A 48 -13.95 1.60 -7.48
CA LEU A 48 -15.33 2.05 -7.50
C LEU A 48 -15.60 2.95 -8.72
N VAL A 49 -14.69 3.88 -9.01
CA VAL A 49 -14.78 4.76 -10.20
C VAL A 49 -14.70 3.94 -11.50
N ALA A 50 -13.83 2.93 -11.56
CA ALA A 50 -13.72 2.04 -12.72
C ALA A 50 -15.01 1.24 -12.95
N LEU A 51 -15.66 0.74 -11.89
CA LEU A 51 -16.93 0.01 -11.98
C LEU A 51 -18.06 0.89 -12.52
N VAL A 52 -18.09 2.17 -12.13
CA VAL A 52 -19.06 3.16 -12.66
C VAL A 52 -18.79 3.48 -14.14
N GLY A 53 -17.52 3.51 -14.55
CA GLY A 53 -17.11 3.74 -15.94
C GLY A 53 -17.21 2.52 -16.86
N ALA A 54 -17.53 1.34 -16.33
CA ALA A 54 -17.62 0.12 -17.12
C ALA A 54 -18.81 0.15 -18.09
N GLN A 55 -18.64 -0.41 -19.31
CA GLN A 55 -19.70 -0.45 -20.32
C GLN A 55 -20.95 -1.22 -19.84
N CYS A 56 -20.76 -2.21 -18.96
CA CYS A 56 -21.84 -3.03 -18.40
C CYS A 56 -22.68 -2.30 -17.33
N THR A 57 -22.24 -1.13 -16.84
CA THR A 57 -22.90 -0.38 -15.76
C THR A 57 -23.69 0.79 -16.34
N ASN A 58 -25.01 0.82 -16.12
CA ASN A 58 -25.90 1.85 -16.68
C ASN A 58 -26.05 3.10 -15.77
N CYS A 59 -25.09 3.35 -14.88
CA CYS A 59 -25.10 4.52 -13.98
C CYS A 59 -24.89 5.85 -14.72
N VAL A 60 -24.21 5.80 -15.88
CA VAL A 60 -23.96 6.94 -16.77
C VAL A 60 -24.37 6.51 -18.18
N GLN A 61 -25.19 7.29 -18.87
CA GLN A 61 -25.65 6.98 -20.23
C GLN A 61 -24.76 7.60 -21.31
N ASP A 62 -23.97 8.63 -20.96
CA ASP A 62 -23.09 9.31 -21.89
C ASP A 62 -21.74 8.57 -22.06
N ASP A 63 -21.44 8.13 -23.28
CA ASP A 63 -20.22 7.38 -23.58
C ASP A 63 -18.94 8.23 -23.42
N THR A 64 -19.01 9.54 -23.65
CA THR A 64 -17.85 10.43 -23.46
C THR A 64 -17.52 10.60 -21.98
N ALA A 65 -18.53 10.67 -21.12
CA ALA A 65 -18.38 10.68 -19.68
C ALA A 65 -17.82 9.34 -19.17
N LYS A 66 -18.28 8.19 -19.70
CA LYS A 66 -17.68 6.88 -19.37
C LYS A 66 -16.18 6.84 -19.70
N ALA A 67 -15.80 7.28 -20.90
CA ALA A 67 -14.38 7.31 -21.30
C ALA A 67 -13.54 8.18 -20.34
N LYS A 68 -14.03 9.36 -19.96
CA LYS A 68 -13.36 10.24 -18.99
C LYS A 68 -13.25 9.59 -17.60
N ILE A 69 -14.31 8.93 -17.13
CA ILE A 69 -14.33 8.24 -15.83
C ILE A 69 -13.31 7.10 -15.81
N THR A 70 -13.22 6.30 -16.88
CA THR A 70 -12.23 5.23 -16.99
C THR A 70 -10.79 5.77 -16.99
N ILE A 71 -10.54 6.89 -17.68
CA ILE A 71 -9.23 7.56 -17.66
C ILE A 71 -8.87 8.01 -16.24
N VAL A 72 -9.81 8.65 -15.54
CA VAL A 72 -9.61 9.09 -14.14
C VAL A 72 -9.33 7.90 -13.22
N ALA A 73 -10.07 6.79 -13.36
CA ALA A 73 -9.80 5.57 -12.62
C ALA A 73 -8.39 5.02 -12.88
N GLY A 74 -7.94 5.03 -14.14
CA GLY A 74 -6.57 4.65 -14.52
C GLY A 74 -5.51 5.52 -13.84
N VAL A 75 -5.70 6.84 -13.80
CA VAL A 75 -4.78 7.76 -13.11
C VAL A 75 -4.75 7.48 -11.61
N LEU A 76 -5.90 7.22 -10.98
CA LEU A 76 -5.96 6.86 -9.56
C LEU A 76 -5.20 5.56 -9.26
N PHE A 77 -5.30 4.55 -10.13
CA PHE A 77 -4.53 3.32 -10.00
C PHE A 77 -3.03 3.53 -10.17
N LEU A 78 -2.60 4.37 -11.13
CA LEU A 78 -1.19 4.71 -11.30
C LEU A 78 -0.63 5.43 -10.07
N LEU A 79 -1.38 6.36 -9.49
CA LEU A 79 -1.00 7.04 -8.25
C LEU A 79 -0.91 6.05 -7.08
N ALA A 80 -1.90 5.16 -6.93
CA ALA A 80 -1.87 4.12 -5.91
C ALA A 80 -0.65 3.20 -6.05
N ALA A 81 -0.31 2.79 -7.29
CA ALA A 81 0.87 1.97 -7.57
C ALA A 81 2.19 2.70 -7.25
N LEU A 82 2.28 4.00 -7.56
CA LEU A 82 3.45 4.80 -7.19
C LEU A 82 3.59 4.89 -5.66
N LEU A 83 2.49 5.12 -4.95
CA LEU A 83 2.48 5.21 -3.49
C LEU A 83 2.80 3.88 -2.80
N THR A 84 2.53 2.72 -3.41
CA THR A 84 2.98 1.43 -2.87
C THR A 84 4.44 1.12 -3.21
N LEU A 85 4.93 1.57 -4.37
CA LEU A 85 6.32 1.35 -4.79
C LEU A 85 7.30 2.05 -3.84
N VAL A 86 7.04 3.31 -3.49
CA VAL A 86 7.92 4.12 -2.63
C VAL A 86 8.29 3.43 -1.30
N PRO A 87 7.34 3.01 -0.43
CA PRO A 87 7.68 2.40 0.86
C PRO A 87 8.32 1.02 0.70
N VAL A 88 7.98 0.26 -0.35
CA VAL A 88 8.59 -1.06 -0.61
C VAL A 88 10.05 -0.89 -1.04
N SER A 89 10.32 0.01 -1.99
CA SER A 89 11.68 0.32 -2.44
C SER A 89 12.53 0.94 -1.33
N TRP A 90 11.94 1.82 -0.51
CA TRP A 90 12.62 2.41 0.63
C TRP A 90 13.01 1.35 1.67
N SER A 91 12.06 0.49 2.06
CA SER A 91 12.30 -0.59 3.03
C SER A 91 13.36 -1.58 2.54
N ALA A 92 13.39 -1.88 1.24
CA ALA A 92 14.44 -2.71 0.66
C ALA A 92 15.81 -2.01 0.71
N ASN A 93 15.85 -0.72 0.36
CA ASN A 93 17.08 0.07 0.39
C ASN A 93 17.65 0.27 1.81
N THR A 94 16.81 0.41 2.84
CA THR A 94 17.30 0.50 4.23
C THR A 94 17.97 -0.81 4.66
N ILE A 95 17.34 -1.95 4.38
CA ILE A 95 17.94 -3.28 4.66
C ILE A 95 19.28 -3.43 3.94
N ILE A 96 19.35 -3.09 2.65
CA ILE A 96 20.60 -3.18 1.88
C ILE A 96 21.68 -2.26 2.48
N ARG A 97 21.34 -1.04 2.87
CA ARG A 97 22.29 -0.11 3.48
C ARG A 97 22.80 -0.61 4.83
N ASP A 98 21.92 -1.19 5.64
CA ASP A 98 22.29 -1.78 6.93
C ASP A 98 23.30 -2.93 6.75
N PHE A 99 23.19 -3.73 5.68
CA PHE A 99 24.19 -4.76 5.38
C PHE A 99 25.59 -4.22 5.09
N TYR A 100 25.71 -3.03 4.52
CA TYR A 100 27.01 -2.40 4.20
C TYR A 100 27.46 -1.40 5.26
N ASN A 101 26.71 -1.23 6.35
CA ASN A 101 27.07 -0.31 7.41
C ASN A 101 28.19 -0.93 8.27
N PRO A 102 29.40 -0.32 8.33
CA PRO A 102 30.51 -0.86 9.12
C PRO A 102 30.41 -0.55 10.62
N LEU A 103 29.38 0.19 11.04
CA LEU A 103 29.07 0.53 12.44
C LEU A 103 28.10 -0.48 13.05
#